data_AF-A0A7X5TFG4-F1
#
_entry.id   AF-A0A7X5TFG4-F1
#
_cell.length_a   1.000
_cell.length_b   1.000
_cell.length_c   1.000
_cell.angle_alpha   90.00
_cell.angle_beta   90.00
_cell.angle_gamma   90.00
#
_symmetry.space_group_name_H-M   'P 1'
#
loop_
_entity.id
_entity.type
_entity.pdbx_description
1 polymer ?
#
loop_
_entity_poly.entity_id
_entity_poly.type
_entity_poly.pdbx_seq_one_letter_code
_entity_poly.pdbx_strand_id
1 'polypeptide(L)'
;MELKEHYTNEELCSKFDNQFNLVNYAIGLVGEMIRTGREPRVKSETENPALLVLEEILAGKDKLEERPVEEKTPLKSSAEVSTTEVVKESVIEEVEEGDKVLSE
;
A
#
# COMPACT_ATOMS: atom_id res chain seq x y z
N MET A 1 -27.50 -10.41 -2.02
CA MET A 1 -26.32 -11.24 -1.73
C MET A 1 -25.79 -10.76 -0.40
N GLU A 2 -25.81 -11.61 0.62
CA GLU A 2 -25.27 -11.28 1.95
C GLU A 2 -23.76 -11.57 1.96
N LEU A 3 -22.96 -10.68 1.37
CA LEU A 3 -21.52 -10.64 1.67
C LEU A 3 -21.33 -9.84 2.95
N LYS A 4 -21.57 -10.49 4.08
CA LYS A 4 -21.10 -9.99 5.37
C LYS A 4 -20.59 -11.13 6.26
N GLU A 5 -20.05 -12.17 5.64
CA GLU A 5 -19.14 -13.06 6.35
C GLU A 5 -17.82 -12.32 6.47
N HIS A 6 -17.45 -12.06 7.72
CA HIS A 6 -16.33 -11.23 8.08
C HIS A 6 -15.03 -11.83 7.52
N TYR A 7 -14.37 -11.12 6.61
CA TYR A 7 -12.99 -11.39 6.21
C TYR A 7 -12.08 -11.23 7.43
N THR A 8 -11.97 -12.29 8.22
CA THR A 8 -11.17 -12.31 9.44
C THR A 8 -9.80 -12.88 9.11
N ASN A 9 -8.76 -12.35 9.74
CA ASN A 9 -7.42 -12.89 9.57
C ASN A 9 -7.35 -14.32 10.11
N GLU A 10 -8.18 -14.65 11.08
CA GLU A 10 -8.34 -15.97 11.70
C GLU A 10 -8.68 -17.04 10.67
N GLU A 11 -9.64 -16.78 9.78
CA GLU A 11 -10.05 -17.73 8.74
C GLU A 11 -8.96 -17.89 7.67
N LEU A 12 -8.38 -16.78 7.21
CA LEU A 12 -7.30 -16.81 6.23
C LEU A 12 -6.03 -17.48 6.77
N CYS A 13 -5.69 -17.23 8.04
CA CYS A 13 -4.50 -17.80 8.68
C CYS A 13 -4.58 -19.31 8.86
N SER A 14 -5.77 -19.92 8.87
CA SER A 14 -5.90 -21.38 8.96
C SER A 14 -5.20 -22.13 7.82
N LYS A 15 -4.94 -21.45 6.68
CA LYS A 15 -4.26 -22.00 5.50
C LYS A 15 -2.75 -21.79 5.51
N PHE A 16 -2.21 -21.07 6.50
CA PHE A 16 -0.79 -20.69 6.56
C PHE A 16 -0.22 -20.96 7.94
N ASP A 17 1.06 -21.35 8.01
CA ASP A 17 1.72 -21.63 9.29
C ASP A 17 1.83 -20.39 10.19
N ASN A 18 1.88 -19.19 9.60
CA ASN A 18 1.91 -17.93 10.32
C ASN A 18 1.36 -16.77 9.48
N GLN A 19 1.07 -15.65 10.14
CA GLN A 19 0.51 -14.44 9.53
C GLN A 19 1.44 -13.79 8.48
N PHE A 20 2.76 -13.84 8.69
CA PHE A 20 3.72 -13.29 7.74
C PHE A 20 3.75 -14.09 6.42
N ASN A 21 3.57 -15.41 6.49
CA ASN A 21 3.49 -16.27 5.31
C ASN A 21 2.26 -15.92 4.47
N LEU A 22 1.10 -15.70 5.10
CA LEU A 22 -0.10 -15.20 4.44
C LEU A 22 0.18 -13.88 3.72
N VAL A 23 0.79 -12.91 4.40
CA VAL A 23 1.09 -11.59 3.83
C VAL A 23 2.08 -11.69 2.66
N ASN A 24 3.17 -12.43 2.82
CA ASN A 24 4.17 -12.63 1.77
C ASN A 24 3.57 -13.31 0.54
N TYR A 25 2.72 -14.30 0.76
CA TYR A 25 2.01 -15.01 -0.30
C TYR A 25 1.04 -14.07 -1.03
N ALA A 26 0.23 -13.30 -0.30
CA ALA A 26 -0.69 -12.31 -0.87
C ALA A 26 0.05 -11.25 -1.69
N ILE A 27 1.20 -10.75 -1.21
CA ILE A 27 2.06 -9.81 -1.95
C ILE A 27 2.51 -10.43 -3.28
N GLY A 28 2.94 -11.71 -3.25
CA GLY A 28 3.30 -12.45 -4.47
C GLY A 28 2.13 -12.52 -5.46
N LEU A 29 0.93 -12.87 -4.96
CA LEU A 29 -0.27 -13.02 -5.78
C LEU A 29 -0.70 -11.69 -6.43
N VAL A 30 -0.67 -10.59 -5.65
CA VAL A 30 -0.97 -9.23 -6.15
C VAL A 30 0.08 -8.81 -7.17
N GLY A 31 1.37 -9.04 -6.88
CA GLY A 31 2.45 -8.71 -7.78
C GLY A 31 2.34 -9.43 -9.12
N GLU A 32 2.00 -10.72 -9.11
CA GLU A 32 1.69 -11.48 -10.32
C GLU A 32 0.49 -10.89 -11.05
N MET A 33 -0.62 -10.64 -10.33
CA MET A 33 -1.86 -10.13 -10.90
C MET A 33 -1.67 -8.79 -11.61
N ILE A 34 -1.00 -7.84 -10.96
CA ILE A 34 -0.70 -6.51 -11.52
C ILE A 34 0.21 -6.66 -12.75
N ARG A 35 1.25 -7.49 -12.65
CA ARG A 35 2.25 -7.61 -13.72
C ARG A 35 1.67 -8.29 -14.96
N THR A 36 0.84 -9.32 -14.80
CA THR A 36 0.25 -10.05 -15.94
C THR A 36 -1.04 -9.41 -16.44
N GLY A 37 -1.66 -8.55 -15.64
CA GLY A 37 -2.99 -8.00 -15.93
C GLY A 37 -4.07 -9.09 -15.98
N ARG A 38 -3.88 -10.22 -15.28
CA ARG A 38 -4.86 -11.32 -15.29
C ARG A 38 -6.15 -10.86 -14.60
N GLU A 39 -7.27 -11.41 -15.04
CA GLU A 39 -8.54 -11.20 -14.35
C GLU A 39 -8.59 -11.94 -13.01
N PRO A 40 -9.41 -11.46 -12.06
CA PRO A 40 -9.69 -12.17 -10.82
C PRO A 40 -10.33 -13.53 -11.06
N ARG A 41 -9.97 -14.52 -10.26
CA ARG A 41 -10.51 -15.90 -10.34
C ARG A 41 -11.82 -16.07 -9.57
N VAL A 42 -12.19 -15.08 -8.78
CA VAL A 42 -13.47 -14.97 -8.07
C VAL A 42 -14.20 -13.72 -8.53
N LYS A 43 -15.53 -13.81 -8.55
CA LYS A 43 -16.37 -12.63 -8.76
C LYS A 43 -16.31 -11.78 -7.50
N SER A 44 -15.96 -10.52 -7.66
CA SER A 44 -15.95 -9.55 -6.58
C SER A 44 -16.68 -8.29 -7.01
N GLU A 45 -17.15 -7.54 -6.02
CA GLU A 45 -17.72 -6.21 -6.21
C GLU A 45 -16.63 -5.12 -6.15
N THR A 46 -15.41 -5.48 -5.75
CA THR A 46 -14.29 -4.54 -5.65
C THR A 46 -13.37 -4.61 -6.85
N GLU A 47 -12.74 -3.49 -7.19
CA GLU A 47 -11.64 -3.42 -8.15
C GLU A 47 -10.28 -3.41 -7.45
N ASN A 48 -10.23 -3.38 -6.10
CA ASN A 48 -8.99 -3.33 -5.36
C ASN A 48 -8.23 -4.67 -5.46
N PRO A 49 -7.04 -4.72 -6.10
CA PRO A 49 -6.28 -5.95 -6.27
C PRO A 49 -5.96 -6.66 -4.95
N ALA A 50 -5.70 -5.89 -3.89
CA ALA A 50 -5.39 -6.47 -2.59
C ALA A 50 -6.59 -7.24 -2.01
N LEU A 51 -7.80 -6.71 -2.15
CA LEU A 51 -8.99 -7.37 -1.65
C LEU A 51 -9.37 -8.56 -2.54
N LEU A 52 -9.22 -8.41 -3.87
CA LEU A 52 -9.45 -9.47 -4.84
C LEU A 52 -8.60 -10.72 -4.58
N VAL A 53 -7.31 -10.56 -4.27
CA VAL A 53 -6.47 -11.72 -3.97
C VAL A 53 -6.83 -12.38 -2.64
N LEU A 54 -7.30 -11.62 -1.64
CA LEU A 54 -7.72 -12.19 -0.36
C LEU A 54 -8.99 -13.03 -0.54
N GLU A 55 -9.90 -12.60 -1.41
CA GLU A 55 -11.06 -13.39 -1.81
C GLU A 55 -10.67 -14.66 -2.59
N GLU A 56 -9.66 -14.58 -3.46
CA GLU A 56 -9.11 -15.77 -4.14
C GLU A 56 -8.53 -16.77 -3.14
N ILE A 57 -7.76 -16.28 -2.17
CA ILE A 57 -7.16 -17.09 -1.10
C ILE A 57 -8.24 -17.72 -0.24
N LEU A 58 -9.27 -16.95 0.14
CA LEU A 58 -10.39 -17.47 0.93
C LEU A 58 -11.12 -18.58 0.19
N ALA A 59 -11.43 -18.36 -1.09
CA ALA A 59 -12.09 -19.35 -1.95
C ALA A 59 -11.21 -20.57 -2.31
N GLY A 60 -9.91 -20.55 -1.98
CA GLY A 60 -8.96 -21.60 -2.36
C GLY A 60 -8.75 -21.72 -3.88
N LYS A 61 -8.95 -20.61 -4.60
CA LYS A 61 -8.76 -20.51 -6.05
C LYS A 61 -7.48 -19.76 -6.41
N ASP A 62 -6.76 -19.30 -5.40
CA ASP A 62 -5.45 -18.69 -5.54
C ASP A 62 -4.47 -19.71 -6.14
N LYS A 63 -3.68 -19.22 -7.10
CA LYS A 63 -2.58 -19.94 -7.69
C LYS A 63 -1.47 -18.94 -7.91
N LEU A 64 -0.41 -19.07 -7.12
CA LEU A 64 0.85 -18.37 -7.33
C LEU A 64 1.70 -19.24 -8.25
N GLU A 65 1.96 -18.78 -9.47
CA GLU A 65 2.86 -19.51 -10.36
C GLU A 65 4.31 -19.31 -9.91
N GLU A 66 5.01 -20.40 -9.59
CA GLU A 66 6.44 -20.38 -9.34
C GLU A 66 7.17 -20.01 -10.65
N ARG A 67 7.54 -18.73 -10.76
CA ARG A 67 8.40 -18.26 -11.85
C ARG A 67 9.83 -18.12 -11.31
N PRO A 68 10.86 -18.45 -12.11
CA PRO A 68 12.23 -18.10 -11.79
C PRO A 68 12.32 -16.60 -11.48
N VAL A 69 12.91 -16.28 -10.34
CA VAL A 69 13.16 -14.92 -9.89
C VAL A 69 14.08 -14.28 -10.93
N GLU A 70 13.57 -13.30 -11.67
CA GLU A 70 14.44 -12.39 -12.41
C GLU A 70 15.23 -11.61 -11.36
N GLU A 71 16.53 -11.92 -11.23
CA GLU A 71 17.44 -11.23 -10.32
C GLU A 71 17.32 -9.72 -10.57
N LYS A 72 16.69 -9.02 -9.63
CA LYS A 72 16.60 -7.56 -9.69
C LYS A 72 18.03 -7.05 -9.65
N THR A 73 18.46 -6.41 -10.74
CA THR A 73 19.69 -5.62 -10.77
C THR A 73 19.67 -4.70 -9.54
N PRO A 74 20.76 -4.66 -8.74
CA PRO A 74 20.77 -3.90 -7.51
C PRO A 74 20.37 -2.45 -7.81
N LEU A 75 19.38 -1.94 -7.08
CA LEU A 75 19.08 -0.51 -7.10
C LEU A 75 20.38 0.19 -6.77
N LYS A 76 20.94 0.92 -7.74
CA LYS A 76 22.02 1.87 -7.47
C LYS A 76 21.47 2.77 -6.36
N SER A 77 22.05 2.64 -5.16
CA SER A 77 21.76 3.52 -4.04
C SER A 77 21.81 4.94 -4.57
N SER A 78 20.71 5.67 -4.48
CA SER A 78 20.68 7.08 -4.84
C SER A 78 21.83 7.75 -4.10
N ALA A 79 22.74 8.34 -4.87
CA ALA A 79 23.86 9.09 -4.34
C ALA A 79 23.36 10.17 -3.37
N GLU A 80 24.19 10.40 -2.36
CA GLU A 80 24.06 11.32 -1.25
C GLU A 80 23.38 12.65 -1.64
N VAL A 81 22.25 12.95 -0.99
CA VAL A 81 21.70 14.31 -0.98
C VAL A 81 22.60 15.15 -0.06
N SER A 82 23.50 15.90 -0.68
CA SER A 82 24.29 16.95 -0.02
C SER A 82 23.36 18.12 0.36
N THR A 83 22.90 18.15 1.61
CA THR A 83 22.21 19.32 2.17
C THR A 83 23.21 20.44 2.46
N THR A 84 23.38 21.37 1.52
CA THR A 84 23.91 22.70 1.80
C THR A 84 23.10 23.74 1.03
N GLU A 85 21.94 24.11 1.55
CA GLU A 85 21.37 25.42 1.27
C GLU A 85 21.27 26.21 2.56
N VAL A 86 22.01 27.33 2.54
CA VAL A 86 22.17 28.32 3.60
C VAL A 86 20.81 28.97 3.85
N VAL A 87 20.27 28.80 5.06
CA VAL A 87 19.14 29.60 5.54
C VAL A 87 19.62 31.05 5.65
N LYS A 88 19.27 31.87 4.66
CA LYS A 88 19.35 33.33 4.79
C LYS A 88 18.20 33.76 5.70
N GLU A 89 18.59 34.16 6.90
CA GLU A 89 17.84 34.94 7.86
C GLU A 89 17.13 36.11 7.17
N SER A 90 15.81 36.01 7.05
CA SER A 90 14.94 37.15 6.74
C SER A 90 14.28 37.60 8.05
N VAL A 91 14.80 38.74 8.50
CA VAL A 91 14.36 39.63 9.57
C VAL A 91 12.83 39.73 9.65
N ILE A 92 12.32 39.57 10.87
CA ILE A 92 10.94 39.86 11.26
C ILE A 92 10.89 41.38 11.46
N GLU A 93 10.28 42.12 10.54
CA GLU A 93 9.87 43.51 10.81
C GLU A 93 8.43 43.51 11.32
N GLU A 94 8.28 43.94 12.56
CA GLU A 94 7.02 44.30 13.19
C GLU A 94 6.36 45.44 12.39
N VAL A 95 5.09 45.27 12.04
CA VAL A 95 4.22 46.40 11.69
C VAL A 95 3.03 46.35 12.65
N GLU A 96 3.09 47.21 13.66
CA GLU A 96 1.95 47.70 14.42
C GLU A 96 1.05 48.61 13.54
N GLU A 97 -0.15 48.85 14.06
CA GLU A 97 -1.23 49.72 13.57
C GLU A 97 -2.21 49.07 12.57
N GLY A 98 -3.49 48.93 12.86
CA GLY A 98 -4.26 49.31 14.03
C GLY A 98 -5.73 49.16 13.67
N ASP A 99 -6.50 48.43 14.47
CA ASP A 99 -7.95 48.44 14.35
C ASP A 99 -8.54 49.15 15.56
N LYS A 100 -8.91 50.40 15.31
CA LYS A 100 -9.45 51.34 16.28
C LYS A 100 -10.91 50.94 16.54
N VAL A 101 -11.12 50.11 17.56
CA VAL A 101 -12.44 49.94 18.18
C VAL A 101 -12.70 51.17 19.06
N LEU A 102 -13.78 51.91 18.75
CA LEU A 102 -14.54 52.91 19.53
C LEU A 102 -15.23 53.82 18.49
N SER A 103 -16.52 54.11 18.48
CA SER A 103 -17.61 54.19 19.46
C SER A 103 -18.92 54.21 18.63
N GLU A 104 -20.15 54.03 19.11
CA GLU A 104 -20.84 54.47 20.32
C GLU A 104 -22.24 53.81 20.32
#